data_AF-A0AAN6ITL0-F1
#
_entry.id   AF-A0AAN6ITL0-F1
#
_cell.length_a   1.000
_cell.length_b   1.000
_cell.length_c   1.000
_cell.angle_alpha   90.00
_cell.angle_beta   90.00
_cell.angle_gamma   90.00
#
_symmetry.space_group_name_H-M   'P 1'
#
loop_
_entity.id
_entity.type
_entity.pdbx_description
1 polymer ?
#
loop_
_entity_poly.entity_id
_entity_poly.type
_entity_poly.pdbx_seq_one_letter_code
_entity_poly.pdbx_strand_id
1 'polypeptide(L)'
;MSGIQNAIDSGAVVGNVSNICPQGTRLYLLEVGWLEADDAFMVRGANTSTKSTENRSFVNKRRKLPMYCVLIKHPHEGLILWETGSGYDYPTIWGPAIADVFSRVEYKPEHELKAAVEATGHKLEDIKKIIIGHLHLDHAGGLDQFFDRKDVEIWVHDKELKSAFWSIATGADDQVYLKHYMKLDLNWKVFDEQKLDFCQGITLHHLPGHTDGKDCDPSSSCKPVGHS
;
A
#
# COMPACT_ATOMS: atom_id res chain seq x y z
N MET A 1 12.28 17.34 18.27
CA MET A 1 12.57 18.68 17.73
C MET A 1 14.07 19.06 17.71
N SER A 2 14.97 18.47 18.52
CA SER A 2 16.38 18.89 18.56
C SER A 2 17.24 18.48 17.36
N GLY A 3 16.97 17.35 16.71
CA GLY A 3 17.80 16.86 15.59
C GLY A 3 17.68 17.69 14.30
N ILE A 4 16.46 18.12 13.97
CA ILE A 4 16.19 18.95 12.78
C ILE A 4 16.79 20.34 12.94
N GLN A 5 16.64 20.95 14.12
CA GLN A 5 17.18 22.28 14.40
C GLN A 5 18.71 22.29 14.28
N ASN A 6 19.40 21.30 14.88
CA ASN A 6 20.85 21.20 14.80
C ASN A 6 21.36 21.02 13.35
N ALA A 7 20.63 20.29 12.51
CA ALA A 7 20.98 20.11 11.10
C ALA A 7 20.79 21.41 10.29
N ILE A 8 19.68 22.12 10.53
CA ILE A 8 19.43 23.45 9.93
C ILE A 8 20.51 24.45 10.38
N ASP A 9 20.85 24.47 11.66
CA ASP A 9 21.88 25.36 12.24
C ASP A 9 23.28 25.08 11.66
N SER A 10 23.53 23.87 11.17
CA SER A 10 24.77 23.48 10.47
C SER A 10 24.80 23.84 8.97
N GLY A 11 23.78 24.54 8.46
CA GLY A 11 23.71 24.99 7.06
C GLY A 11 23.03 24.00 6.11
N ALA A 12 22.35 22.96 6.62
CA ALA A 12 21.61 22.05 5.78
C ALA A 12 20.29 22.69 5.29
N VAL A 13 20.07 22.66 3.97
CA VAL A 13 18.81 23.12 3.34
C VAL A 13 17.66 22.25 3.85
N VAL A 14 16.51 22.84 4.19
CA VAL A 14 15.36 22.13 4.81
C VAL A 14 14.99 20.84 4.08
N GLY A 15 14.99 20.84 2.74
CA GLY A 15 14.73 19.63 1.94
C GLY A 15 15.82 18.55 2.05
N ASN A 16 17.08 18.89 2.31
CA ASN A 16 18.14 17.91 2.57
C ASN A 16 18.04 17.33 3.99
N VAL A 17 17.45 18.05 4.93
CA VAL A 17 17.20 17.56 6.30
C VAL A 17 15.92 16.72 6.37
N SER A 18 14.88 17.11 5.64
CA SER A 18 13.59 16.39 5.62
C SER A 18 13.68 15.04 4.91
N ASN A 19 14.63 14.81 4.00
CA ASN A 19 14.76 13.53 3.28
C ASN A 19 15.76 12.54 3.90
N ILE A 20 16.24 12.79 5.12
CA ILE A 20 17.14 11.86 5.83
C ILE A 20 16.34 11.17 6.95
N CYS A 21 16.20 9.85 6.85
CA CYS A 21 15.63 9.03 7.93
C CYS A 21 16.40 9.24 9.25
N PRO A 22 15.72 9.53 10.37
CA PRO A 22 16.36 9.63 11.67
C PRO A 22 17.12 8.36 12.04
N GLN A 23 18.20 8.51 12.80
CA GLN A 23 18.96 7.37 13.32
C GLN A 23 18.05 6.44 14.14
N GLY A 24 18.09 5.15 13.84
CA GLY A 24 17.23 4.14 14.47
C GLY A 24 15.96 3.81 13.68
N THR A 25 15.72 4.49 12.55
CA THR A 25 14.66 4.10 11.61
C THR A 25 14.93 2.68 11.08
N ARG A 26 13.89 1.87 11.02
CA ARG A 26 13.93 0.50 10.47
C ARG A 26 12.71 0.27 9.57
N LEU A 27 12.93 -0.47 8.50
CA LEU A 27 11.91 -0.88 7.54
C LEU A 27 11.86 -2.41 7.53
N TYR A 28 10.66 -2.96 7.56
CA TYR A 28 10.39 -4.39 7.49
C TYR A 28 9.44 -4.66 6.33
N LEU A 29 9.84 -5.56 5.43
CA LEU A 29 8.97 -6.04 4.35
C LEU A 29 8.13 -7.20 4.90
N LEU A 30 6.81 -7.04 4.85
CA LEU A 30 5.85 -8.01 5.36
C LEU A 30 5.22 -8.74 4.19
N GLU A 31 5.50 -10.03 4.03
CA GLU A 31 4.79 -10.86 3.05
C GLU A 31 3.39 -11.16 3.58
N VAL A 32 2.36 -10.73 2.84
CA VAL A 32 0.94 -10.92 3.22
C VAL A 32 0.18 -11.77 2.21
N GLY A 33 0.92 -12.66 1.55
CA GLY A 33 0.40 -13.68 0.63
C GLY A 33 0.59 -13.37 -0.84
N TRP A 34 0.02 -14.23 -1.70
CA TRP A 34 0.16 -14.11 -3.15
C TRP A 34 -1.17 -14.27 -3.86
N LEU A 35 -1.38 -13.43 -4.87
CA LEU A 35 -2.44 -13.59 -5.86
C LEU A 35 -1.90 -14.25 -7.13
N GLU A 36 -2.77 -14.85 -7.92
CA GLU A 36 -2.47 -15.33 -9.26
C GLU A 36 -3.57 -14.91 -10.21
N ALA A 37 -3.18 -14.20 -11.26
CA ALA A 37 -4.08 -13.71 -12.29
C ALA A 37 -3.51 -13.96 -13.69
N ASP A 38 -4.38 -13.83 -14.68
CA ASP A 38 -3.99 -13.84 -16.10
C ASP A 38 -2.95 -12.75 -16.38
N ASP A 39 -1.86 -13.08 -17.09
CA ASP A 39 -0.74 -12.15 -17.35
C ASP A 39 -1.19 -10.93 -18.15
N ALA A 40 -2.34 -10.98 -18.83
CA ALA A 40 -2.93 -9.85 -19.55
C ALA A 40 -3.42 -8.72 -18.64
N PHE A 41 -3.70 -8.98 -17.35
CA PHE A 41 -4.01 -7.93 -16.37
C PHE A 41 -2.79 -7.08 -16.01
N MET A 42 -1.57 -7.62 -16.15
CA MET A 42 -0.32 -6.93 -15.77
C MET A 42 0.43 -6.43 -16.98
N VAL A 43 0.42 -7.19 -18.07
CA VAL A 43 1.11 -6.87 -19.31
C VAL A 43 0.06 -6.81 -20.42
N ARG A 44 -0.28 -5.59 -20.81
CA ARG A 44 -1.29 -5.34 -21.84
C ARG A 44 -0.95 -6.14 -23.11
N GLY A 45 -1.83 -7.09 -23.43
CA GLY A 45 -1.71 -7.92 -24.63
C GLY A 45 -0.84 -9.18 -24.49
N ALA A 46 -0.45 -9.58 -23.28
CA ALA A 46 0.37 -10.79 -23.06
C ALA A 46 -0.25 -12.09 -23.61
N ASN A 47 -1.59 -12.19 -23.58
CA ASN A 47 -2.35 -13.33 -24.10
C ASN A 47 -3.12 -12.95 -25.39
N THR A 48 -2.62 -12.02 -26.21
CA THR A 48 -3.27 -11.65 -27.47
C THR A 48 -2.98 -12.68 -28.56
N SER A 49 -4.04 -13.24 -29.19
CA SER A 49 -3.89 -14.07 -30.39
C SER A 49 -3.51 -13.24 -31.62
N THR A 50 -2.83 -13.83 -32.59
CA THR A 50 -2.55 -13.21 -33.89
C THR A 50 -3.46 -13.79 -34.98
N LYS A 51 -3.53 -13.14 -36.16
CA LYS A 51 -4.32 -13.65 -37.29
C LYS A 51 -3.92 -15.06 -37.71
N SER A 52 -2.65 -15.44 -37.59
CA SER A 52 -2.17 -16.78 -37.92
C SER A 52 -2.55 -17.83 -36.87
N THR A 53 -2.99 -17.41 -35.67
CA THR A 53 -3.47 -18.30 -34.60
C THR A 53 -4.96 -18.16 -34.31
N GLU A 54 -5.73 -17.47 -35.17
CA GLU A 54 -7.15 -17.15 -34.92
C GLU A 54 -8.06 -18.37 -34.68
N ASN A 55 -7.69 -19.53 -35.22
CA ASN A 55 -8.44 -20.78 -35.10
C ASN A 55 -7.79 -21.76 -34.09
N ARG A 56 -6.93 -21.28 -33.19
CA ARG A 56 -6.20 -22.11 -32.21
C ARG A 56 -6.43 -21.61 -30.79
N SER A 57 -6.74 -22.52 -29.87
CA SER A 57 -6.70 -22.25 -28.44
C SER A 57 -5.27 -22.34 -27.91
N PHE A 58 -4.95 -21.57 -26.88
CA PHE A 58 -3.71 -21.70 -26.11
C PHE A 58 -4.02 -21.61 -24.61
N VAL A 59 -3.13 -22.14 -23.78
CA VAL A 59 -3.22 -22.01 -22.33
C VAL A 59 -2.76 -20.60 -21.97
N ASN A 60 -3.64 -19.81 -21.38
CA ASN A 60 -3.29 -18.45 -20.95
C ASN A 60 -2.16 -18.50 -19.94
N LYS A 61 -1.14 -17.67 -20.16
CA LYS A 61 -0.11 -17.48 -19.14
C LYS A 61 -0.73 -16.76 -17.96
N ARG A 62 -0.50 -17.28 -16.76
CA ARG A 62 -0.84 -16.64 -15.48
C ARG A 62 0.43 -16.28 -14.72
N ARG A 63 0.32 -15.31 -13.81
CA ARG A 63 1.44 -14.80 -13.02
C ARG A 63 1.05 -14.69 -11.56
N LYS A 64 1.97 -15.11 -10.70
CA LYS A 64 1.92 -14.86 -9.26
C LYS A 64 2.34 -13.43 -8.93
N LEU A 65 1.54 -12.77 -8.11
CA LEU A 65 1.73 -11.41 -7.61
C LEU A 65 1.98 -11.49 -6.10
N PRO A 66 3.18 -11.13 -5.61
CA PRO A 66 3.39 -11.02 -4.18
C PRO A 66 2.62 -9.81 -3.65
N MET A 67 1.82 -10.01 -2.61
CA MET A 67 1.27 -8.94 -1.80
C MET A 67 2.22 -8.70 -0.63
N TYR A 68 2.59 -7.44 -0.40
CA TYR A 68 3.41 -7.07 0.73
C TYR A 68 2.92 -5.76 1.35
N CYS A 69 3.12 -5.65 2.66
CA CYS A 69 3.03 -4.40 3.40
C CYS A 69 4.43 -3.98 3.83
N VAL A 70 4.60 -2.73 4.21
CA VAL A 70 5.88 -2.25 4.77
C VAL A 70 5.63 -1.66 6.15
N LEU A 71 6.26 -2.23 7.17
CA LEU A 71 6.26 -1.64 8.52
C LEU A 71 7.51 -0.77 8.69
N ILE A 72 7.29 0.49 9.04
CA ILE A 72 8.34 1.47 9.27
C ILE A 72 8.32 1.85 10.75
N LYS A 73 9.39 1.48 11.46
CA LYS A 73 9.66 1.98 12.81
C LYS A 73 10.36 3.32 12.71
N HIS A 74 9.63 4.38 13.01
CA HIS A 74 10.14 5.75 12.95
C HIS A 74 10.36 6.33 14.36
N PRO A 75 11.57 6.80 14.73
CA PRO A 75 11.89 7.23 16.10
C PRO A 75 11.04 8.39 16.65
N HIS A 76 10.47 9.22 15.78
CA HIS A 76 9.68 10.39 16.18
C HIS A 76 8.18 10.21 15.94
N GLU A 77 7.79 9.32 15.03
CA GLU A 77 6.40 9.18 14.57
C GLU A 77 5.73 7.89 15.07
N GLY A 78 6.51 6.97 15.65
CA GLY A 78 6.04 5.65 16.07
C GLY A 78 6.09 4.64 14.93
N LEU A 79 5.20 3.65 14.98
CA LEU A 79 5.06 2.67 13.91
C LEU A 79 4.11 3.19 12.82
N ILE A 80 4.62 3.19 11.60
CA ILE A 80 3.92 3.56 10.38
C ILE A 80 3.78 2.30 9.54
N LEU A 81 2.59 2.02 9.03
CA LEU A 81 2.32 0.88 8.16
C LEU A 81 2.00 1.38 6.75
N TRP A 82 2.62 0.81 5.73
CA TRP A 82 2.34 1.04 4.31
C TRP A 82 1.57 -0.16 3.74
N GLU A 83 0.36 0.09 3.25
CA GLU A 83 -0.68 -0.90 2.90
C GLU A 83 -1.12 -1.81 4.07
N THR A 84 -2.24 -2.51 3.88
CA THR A 84 -2.82 -3.44 4.87
C THR A 84 -3.11 -4.84 4.29
N GLY A 85 -2.85 -5.05 2.99
CA GLY A 85 -3.10 -6.32 2.31
C GLY A 85 -4.59 -6.56 2.03
N SER A 86 -4.93 -7.80 1.67
CA SER A 86 -6.26 -8.21 1.22
C SER A 86 -7.27 -8.54 2.32
N GLY A 87 -6.85 -8.56 3.59
CA GLY A 87 -7.68 -8.97 4.72
C GLY A 87 -7.89 -10.49 4.83
N TYR A 88 -8.31 -10.96 6.00
CA TYR A 88 -8.48 -12.39 6.29
C TYR A 88 -9.69 -12.99 5.54
N ASP A 89 -10.75 -12.19 5.36
CA ASP A 89 -12.03 -12.56 4.75
C ASP A 89 -11.97 -12.77 3.23
N TYR A 90 -10.84 -12.43 2.60
CA TYR A 90 -10.55 -12.88 1.25
C TYR A 90 -10.51 -14.42 1.22
N PRO A 91 -11.11 -15.13 0.23
CA PRO A 91 -11.81 -14.64 -0.97
C PRO A 91 -13.30 -14.35 -0.78
N THR A 92 -13.89 -14.74 0.36
CA THR A 92 -15.34 -14.71 0.60
C THR A 92 -15.94 -13.33 0.32
N ILE A 93 -15.26 -12.27 0.76
CA ILE A 93 -15.77 -10.90 0.64
C ILE A 93 -15.70 -10.34 -0.78
N TRP A 94 -14.84 -10.88 -1.65
CA TRP A 94 -14.70 -10.44 -3.05
C TRP A 94 -15.74 -11.08 -3.98
N GLY A 95 -16.38 -12.14 -3.51
CA GLY A 95 -17.27 -12.95 -4.31
C GLY A 95 -16.52 -13.92 -5.24
N PRO A 96 -17.18 -15.03 -5.63
CA PRO A 96 -16.52 -16.14 -6.31
C PRO A 96 -15.94 -15.75 -7.68
N ALA A 97 -16.56 -14.82 -8.40
CA ALA A 97 -16.11 -14.43 -9.74
C ALA A 97 -14.77 -13.67 -9.71
N ILE A 98 -14.64 -12.64 -8.87
CA ILE A 98 -13.41 -11.83 -8.79
C ILE A 98 -12.28 -12.63 -8.13
N ALA A 99 -12.61 -13.42 -7.09
CA ALA A 99 -11.65 -14.34 -6.48
C ALA A 99 -11.13 -15.40 -7.46
N ASP A 100 -11.89 -15.81 -8.48
CA ASP A 100 -11.41 -16.73 -9.53
C ASP A 100 -10.50 -16.01 -10.55
N VAL A 101 -10.76 -14.72 -10.82
CA VAL A 101 -9.91 -13.89 -11.69
C VAL A 101 -8.55 -13.63 -11.02
N PHE A 102 -8.55 -13.21 -9.75
CA PHE A 102 -7.37 -12.77 -8.99
C PHE A 102 -7.09 -13.67 -7.79
N SER A 103 -7.01 -14.98 -7.98
CA SER A 103 -7.03 -15.96 -6.87
C SER A 103 -5.86 -15.86 -5.90
N ARG A 104 -6.15 -15.91 -4.60
CA ARG A 104 -5.12 -16.07 -3.57
C ARG A 104 -4.61 -17.50 -3.54
N VAL A 105 -3.36 -17.71 -3.99
CA VAL A 105 -2.76 -19.04 -4.21
C VAL A 105 -1.74 -19.44 -3.15
N GLU A 106 -1.12 -18.48 -2.45
CA GLU A 106 -0.16 -18.77 -1.37
C GLU A 106 -0.50 -17.92 -0.14
N TYR A 107 -1.17 -18.56 0.82
CA TYR A 107 -1.63 -17.91 2.04
C TYR A 107 -1.56 -18.86 3.23
N LYS A 108 -0.87 -18.43 4.27
CA LYS A 108 -0.65 -19.17 5.51
C LYS A 108 -0.96 -18.26 6.70
N PRO A 109 -1.15 -18.79 7.92
CA PRO A 109 -1.37 -17.97 9.10
C PRO A 109 -0.30 -16.90 9.34
N GLU A 110 0.95 -17.13 8.94
CA GLU A 110 2.05 -16.16 9.03
C GLU A 110 1.91 -14.96 8.07
N HIS A 111 1.08 -15.08 7.02
CA HIS A 111 0.77 -14.02 6.07
C HIS A 111 -0.39 -13.11 6.52
N GLU A 112 -1.06 -13.44 7.63
CA GLU A 112 -2.01 -12.53 8.25
C GLU A 112 -1.28 -11.26 8.71
N LEU A 113 -1.83 -10.08 8.42
CA LEU A 113 -1.18 -8.79 8.70
C LEU A 113 -0.67 -8.71 10.15
N LYS A 114 -1.50 -9.12 11.12
CA LYS A 114 -1.13 -9.15 12.53
C LYS A 114 0.09 -10.06 12.78
N ALA A 115 0.07 -11.28 12.26
CA ALA A 115 1.16 -12.24 12.44
C ALA A 115 2.46 -11.74 11.79
N ALA A 116 2.38 -11.16 10.59
CA ALA A 116 3.51 -10.59 9.88
C ALA A 116 4.13 -9.40 10.64
N VAL A 117 3.30 -8.52 11.22
CA VAL A 117 3.77 -7.43 12.09
C VAL A 117 4.44 -7.99 13.35
N GLU A 118 3.82 -8.96 14.01
CA GLU A 118 4.33 -9.59 15.24
C GLU A 118 5.66 -10.33 15.03
N ALA A 119 5.88 -10.92 13.85
CA ALA A 119 7.14 -11.54 13.48
C ALA A 119 8.33 -10.55 13.46
N THR A 120 8.06 -9.25 13.35
CA THR A 120 9.10 -8.19 13.44
C THR A 120 9.44 -7.78 14.88
N GLY A 121 8.74 -8.35 15.89
CA GLY A 121 8.86 -7.97 17.30
C GLY A 121 8.03 -6.74 17.69
N HIS A 122 7.11 -6.30 16.83
CA HIS A 122 6.20 -5.18 17.07
C HIS A 122 4.76 -5.66 17.19
N LYS A 123 3.88 -4.86 17.79
CA LYS A 123 2.46 -5.20 17.91
C LYS A 123 1.64 -4.40 16.92
N LEU A 124 0.60 -5.03 16.35
CA LEU A 124 -0.35 -4.33 15.48
C LEU A 124 -0.99 -3.14 16.21
N GLU A 125 -1.21 -3.29 17.51
CA GLU A 125 -1.82 -2.27 18.36
C GLU A 125 -0.94 -1.02 18.52
N ASP A 126 0.38 -1.13 18.31
CA ASP A 126 1.33 -0.01 18.45
C ASP A 126 1.40 0.88 17.19
N ILE A 127 0.75 0.49 16.10
CA ILE A 127 0.64 1.30 14.87
C ILE A 127 -0.06 2.63 15.19
N LYS A 128 0.50 3.72 14.64
CA LYS A 128 0.00 5.10 14.80
C LYS A 128 -0.48 5.70 13.50
N LYS A 129 0.15 5.35 12.39
CA LYS A 129 -0.21 5.84 11.07
C LYS A 129 -0.23 4.71 10.07
N ILE A 130 -1.21 4.72 9.18
CA ILE A 130 -1.30 3.84 8.02
C ILE A 130 -1.27 4.73 6.79
N ILE A 131 -0.46 4.36 5.81
CA ILE A 131 -0.36 5.03 4.51
C ILE A 131 -0.81 4.02 3.47
N ILE A 132 -1.78 4.39 2.64
CA ILE A 132 -2.35 3.51 1.63
C ILE A 132 -2.09 4.13 0.28
N GLY A 133 -1.41 3.39 -0.61
CA GLY A 133 -1.11 3.87 -1.95
C GLY A 133 -2.36 4.02 -2.78
N HIS A 134 -3.30 3.08 -2.69
CA HIS A 134 -4.65 3.19 -3.26
C HIS A 134 -5.63 2.22 -2.57
N LEU A 135 -6.94 2.45 -2.70
CA LEU A 135 -7.96 1.82 -1.84
C LEU A 135 -8.58 0.55 -2.43
N HIS A 136 -7.91 -0.13 -3.37
CA HIS A 136 -8.34 -1.47 -3.80
C HIS A 136 -8.23 -2.50 -2.66
N LEU A 137 -9.04 -3.55 -2.71
CA LEU A 137 -9.11 -4.56 -1.67
C LEU A 137 -7.76 -5.18 -1.31
N ASP A 138 -6.91 -5.49 -2.29
CA ASP A 138 -5.60 -6.12 -2.06
C ASP A 138 -4.58 -5.21 -1.35
N HIS A 139 -4.93 -3.95 -1.17
CA HIS A 139 -4.17 -2.91 -0.47
C HIS A 139 -4.82 -2.49 0.85
N ALA A 140 -6.13 -2.23 0.82
CA ALA A 140 -6.90 -1.64 1.92
C ALA A 140 -7.78 -2.65 2.69
N GLY A 141 -7.79 -3.93 2.28
CA GLY A 141 -8.66 -4.95 2.85
C GLY A 141 -8.39 -5.25 4.32
N GLY A 142 -7.16 -5.07 4.79
CA GLY A 142 -6.79 -5.25 6.20
C GLY A 142 -7.14 -4.06 7.12
N LEU A 143 -7.83 -3.03 6.63
CA LEU A 143 -8.28 -1.91 7.47
C LEU A 143 -9.33 -2.32 8.51
N ASP A 144 -9.96 -3.48 8.33
CA ASP A 144 -10.92 -4.06 9.26
C ASP A 144 -10.37 -4.26 10.67
N GLN A 145 -9.09 -4.60 10.79
CA GLN A 145 -8.37 -4.75 12.05
C GLN A 145 -8.21 -3.44 12.83
N PHE A 146 -8.52 -2.29 12.22
CA PHE A 146 -8.37 -0.96 12.81
C PHE A 146 -9.69 -0.22 13.05
N PHE A 147 -10.85 -0.84 12.83
CA PHE A 147 -12.15 -0.16 12.96
C PHE A 147 -12.42 0.47 14.33
N ASP A 148 -11.95 -0.18 15.41
CA ASP A 148 -12.13 0.28 16.78
C ASP A 148 -11.05 1.29 17.22
N ARG A 149 -10.11 1.63 16.33
CA ARG A 149 -8.96 2.49 16.62
C ARG A 149 -9.13 3.89 16.03
N LYS A 150 -9.63 4.82 16.85
CA LYS A 150 -9.79 6.24 16.45
C LYS A 150 -8.50 7.07 16.58
N ASP A 151 -7.48 6.52 17.24
CA ASP A 151 -6.16 7.15 17.41
C ASP A 151 -5.20 6.89 16.24
N VAL A 152 -5.54 5.99 15.31
CA VAL A 152 -4.71 5.65 14.15
C VAL A 152 -5.09 6.53 12.97
N GLU A 153 -4.14 7.27 12.42
CA GLU A 153 -4.36 8.08 11.21
C GLU A 153 -4.25 7.21 9.96
N ILE A 154 -5.21 7.31 9.04
CA ILE A 154 -5.16 6.62 7.75
C ILE A 154 -4.98 7.66 6.64
N TRP A 155 -3.77 7.69 6.10
CA TRP A 155 -3.33 8.64 5.08
C TRP A 155 -3.48 8.05 3.68
N VAL A 156 -4.07 8.84 2.79
CA VAL A 156 -4.30 8.49 1.39
C VAL A 156 -4.46 9.78 0.57
N HIS A 157 -4.14 9.76 -0.72
CA HIS A 157 -4.40 10.90 -1.58
C HIS A 157 -5.91 11.27 -1.66
N ASP A 158 -6.21 12.57 -1.66
CA ASP A 158 -7.58 13.13 -1.69
C ASP A 158 -8.43 12.58 -2.86
N LYS A 159 -7.82 12.48 -4.04
CA LYS A 159 -8.48 11.93 -5.24
C LYS A 159 -8.84 10.45 -5.08
N GLU A 160 -7.99 9.66 -4.44
CA GLU A 160 -8.27 8.24 -4.22
C GLU A 160 -9.48 8.08 -3.30
N LEU A 161 -9.48 8.81 -2.18
CA LEU A 161 -10.54 8.69 -1.18
C LEU A 161 -11.90 9.09 -1.77
N LYS A 162 -11.93 10.20 -2.53
CA LYS A 162 -13.12 10.65 -3.26
C LYS A 162 -13.59 9.61 -4.28
N SER A 163 -12.66 9.05 -5.06
CA SER A 163 -12.97 8.02 -6.06
C SER A 163 -13.54 6.76 -5.41
N ALA A 164 -12.89 6.23 -4.38
CA ALA A 164 -13.33 5.03 -3.66
C ALA A 164 -14.73 5.19 -3.07
N PHE A 165 -15.00 6.29 -2.37
CA PHE A 165 -16.34 6.53 -1.81
C PHE A 165 -17.39 6.77 -2.88
N TRP A 166 -17.05 7.49 -3.96
CA TRP A 166 -17.95 7.69 -5.08
C TRP A 166 -18.29 6.36 -5.78
N SER A 167 -17.30 5.51 -6.04
CA SER A 167 -17.47 4.18 -6.64
C SER A 167 -18.37 3.30 -5.79
N ILE A 168 -18.17 3.28 -4.47
CA ILE A 168 -19.03 2.54 -3.53
C ILE A 168 -20.46 3.10 -3.50
N ALA A 169 -20.62 4.43 -3.49
CA ALA A 169 -21.92 5.07 -3.41
C ALA A 169 -22.76 4.90 -4.68
N THR A 170 -22.11 4.82 -5.84
CA THR A 170 -22.76 4.74 -7.16
C THR A 170 -22.83 3.32 -7.72
N GLY A 171 -22.01 2.40 -7.20
CA GLY A 171 -21.83 1.06 -7.76
C GLY A 171 -21.01 1.05 -9.06
N ALA A 172 -20.26 2.10 -9.35
CA ALA A 172 -19.50 2.22 -10.59
C ALA A 172 -18.29 1.27 -10.67
N ASP A 173 -17.70 0.93 -9.52
CA ASP A 173 -16.55 0.02 -9.41
C ASP A 173 -16.56 -0.75 -8.08
N ASP A 174 -17.65 -1.50 -7.87
CA ASP A 174 -17.88 -2.29 -6.66
C ASP A 174 -17.10 -3.61 -6.61
N GLN A 175 -16.25 -3.86 -7.62
CA GLN A 175 -15.44 -5.08 -7.71
C GLN A 175 -14.10 -4.94 -6.99
N VAL A 176 -13.49 -3.75 -6.99
CA VAL A 176 -12.18 -3.52 -6.36
C VAL A 176 -12.24 -2.57 -5.16
N TYR A 177 -13.23 -1.67 -5.11
CA TYR A 177 -13.53 -0.86 -3.93
C TYR A 177 -14.71 -1.46 -3.15
N LEU A 178 -14.44 -2.01 -1.95
CA LEU A 178 -15.48 -2.67 -1.16
C LEU A 178 -15.92 -1.84 0.06
N LYS A 179 -17.23 -1.76 0.25
CA LYS A 179 -17.86 -1.03 1.35
C LYS A 179 -17.43 -1.50 2.74
N HIS A 180 -17.06 -2.77 2.91
CA HIS A 180 -16.84 -3.35 4.24
C HIS A 180 -15.65 -2.71 4.98
N TYR A 181 -14.55 -2.39 4.27
CA TYR A 181 -13.36 -1.74 4.85
C TYR A 181 -13.39 -0.20 4.77
N MET A 182 -14.29 0.38 3.98
CA MET A 182 -14.43 1.82 3.77
C MET A 182 -15.39 2.48 4.76
N LYS A 183 -15.08 2.39 6.06
CA LYS A 183 -15.90 3.04 7.10
C LYS A 183 -15.64 4.54 7.17
N LEU A 184 -16.71 5.33 7.22
CA LEU A 184 -16.65 6.80 7.30
C LEU A 184 -16.07 7.33 8.61
N ASP A 185 -16.16 6.54 9.69
CA ASP A 185 -15.73 6.92 11.03
C ASP A 185 -14.27 6.52 11.34
N LEU A 186 -13.53 6.02 10.34
CA LEU A 186 -12.08 5.91 10.40
C LEU A 186 -11.45 7.32 10.39
N ASN A 187 -10.28 7.48 11.01
CA ASN A 187 -9.57 8.77 11.08
C ASN A 187 -8.77 9.03 9.79
N TRP A 188 -9.51 9.27 8.71
CA TRP A 188 -8.95 9.60 7.40
C TRP A 188 -8.19 10.92 7.42
N LYS A 189 -7.00 10.92 6.84
CA LYS A 189 -6.16 12.08 6.55
C LYS A 189 -5.86 12.06 5.05
N VAL A 190 -5.94 13.23 4.43
CA VAL A 190 -5.69 13.35 3.00
C VAL A 190 -4.65 14.41 2.70
N PHE A 191 -4.01 14.25 1.56
CA PHE A 191 -3.20 15.27 0.92
C PHE A 191 -3.57 15.32 -0.57
N ASP A 192 -3.41 16.47 -1.19
CA ASP A 192 -3.83 16.75 -2.57
C ASP A 192 -2.68 17.28 -3.45
N GLU A 193 -1.49 17.40 -2.87
CA GLU A 193 -0.27 17.83 -3.56
C GLU A 193 0.40 16.65 -4.28
N GLN A 194 1.15 16.97 -5.34
CA GLN A 194 1.94 15.97 -6.06
C GLN A 194 3.01 15.30 -5.17
N LYS A 195 3.48 16.03 -4.16
CA LYS A 195 4.52 15.59 -3.23
C LYS A 195 4.19 16.12 -1.84
N LEU A 196 4.18 15.26 -0.83
CA LEU A 196 4.07 15.63 0.57
C LEU A 196 5.30 15.16 1.34
N ASP A 197 6.02 16.10 1.96
CA ASP A 197 7.03 15.78 2.97
C ASP A 197 6.30 15.32 4.25
N PHE A 198 5.95 14.03 4.31
CA PHE A 198 5.03 13.46 5.31
C PHE A 198 5.61 13.49 6.73
N CYS A 199 6.85 13.03 6.88
CA CYS A 199 7.62 13.20 8.10
C CYS A 199 9.11 13.17 7.76
N GLN A 200 9.98 13.36 8.75
CA GLN A 200 11.42 13.31 8.52
C GLN A 200 11.83 11.95 7.90
N GLY A 201 12.39 11.99 6.70
CA GLY A 201 12.88 10.84 5.96
C GLY A 201 11.84 10.07 5.14
N ILE A 202 10.57 10.52 5.11
CA ILE A 202 9.48 9.87 4.37
C ILE A 202 8.73 10.93 3.57
N THR A 203 8.61 10.69 2.27
CA THR A 203 8.01 11.62 1.33
C THR A 203 6.99 10.87 0.48
N LEU A 204 5.74 11.31 0.49
CA LEU A 204 4.70 10.73 -0.36
C LEU A 204 4.71 11.42 -1.73
N HIS A 205 4.67 10.61 -2.78
CA HIS A 205 4.54 11.09 -4.15
C HIS A 205 3.23 10.60 -4.76
N HIS A 206 2.39 11.52 -5.20
CA HIS A 206 1.20 11.20 -5.99
C HIS A 206 1.62 10.89 -7.44
N LEU A 207 1.39 9.64 -7.85
CA LEU A 207 1.75 9.08 -9.15
C LEU A 207 0.49 8.49 -9.81
N PRO A 208 -0.40 9.33 -10.35
CA PRO A 208 -1.67 8.87 -10.92
C PRO A 208 -1.42 7.96 -12.13
N GLY A 209 -2.28 6.96 -12.32
CA GLY A 209 -2.20 6.04 -13.46
C GLY A 209 -3.08 4.81 -13.28
N HIS A 210 -2.65 3.86 -12.45
CA HIS A 210 -3.42 2.65 -12.14
C HIS A 210 -4.74 2.96 -11.43
N THR A 211 -4.73 3.94 -10.52
CA THR A 211 -5.92 4.64 -10.03
C THR A 211 -5.68 6.15 -10.06
N ASP A 212 -6.73 6.94 -9.90
CA ASP A 212 -6.66 8.41 -9.89
C ASP A 212 -5.80 8.97 -8.74
N GLY A 213 -5.63 8.20 -7.66
CA GLY A 213 -4.95 8.62 -6.46
C GLY A 213 -3.74 7.80 -6.03
N LYS A 214 -3.17 6.95 -6.90
CA LYS A 214 -2.04 6.08 -6.54
C LYS A 214 -0.83 6.86 -6.01
N ASP A 215 -0.36 6.53 -4.81
CA ASP A 215 0.87 7.07 -4.19
C ASP A 215 2.04 6.05 -4.18
N CYS A 216 3.28 6.52 -4.05
CA CYS A 216 4.49 5.68 -3.97
C CYS A 216 5.52 6.25 -2.96
N ASP A 217 6.06 5.42 -2.06
CA ASP A 217 7.40 5.60 -1.45
C ASP A 217 7.98 4.29 -0.86
N PRO A 218 9.02 3.67 -1.47
CA PRO A 218 9.81 2.61 -0.84
C PRO A 218 11.25 3.04 -0.49
N SER A 219 11.48 4.29 -0.09
CA SER A 219 12.75 4.97 0.26
C SER A 219 13.33 5.82 -0.88
N SER A 220 13.22 7.14 -0.72
CA SER A 220 13.83 8.14 -1.61
C SER A 220 15.35 7.98 -1.70
N SER A 221 15.82 7.38 -2.78
CA SER A 221 17.18 7.45 -3.36
C SER A 221 18.36 7.67 -2.37
N CYS A 222 18.88 6.61 -1.76
CA CYS A 222 20.29 6.64 -1.33
C CYS A 222 21.17 6.62 -2.58
N LYS A 223 21.78 7.77 -2.93
CA LYS A 223 22.87 7.81 -3.91
C LYS A 223 24.01 6.88 -3.44
N PRO A 224 24.61 6.07 -4.33
CA PRO A 224 25.80 5.32 -3.97
C PRO A 224 26.92 6.31 -3.64
N VAL A 225 27.46 6.23 -2.43
CA VAL A 225 28.72 6.89 -2.07
C VAL A 225 29.82 6.15 -2.81
N GLY A 226 30.19 6.67 -3.99
CA GLY A 226 31.40 6.26 -4.68
C GLY A 226 32.59 6.40 -3.73
N HIS A 227 33.26 5.30 -3.46
CA HIS A 227 34.59 5.31 -2.86
C HIS A 227 35.62 5.41 -3.99
N SER A 228 36.53 6.39 -3.80
CA SER A 228 37.83 6.60 -4.47
C SER A 228 37.90 6.53 -5.99
#